data_AF-A0A957ZR42-F1
#
_entry.id   AF-A0A957ZR42-F1
#
_cell.length_a   1.000
_cell.length_b   1.000
_cell.length_c   1.000
_cell.angle_alpha   90.00
_cell.angle_beta   90.00
_cell.angle_gamma   90.00
#
_symmetry.space_group_name_H-M   'P 1'
#
loop_
_entity.id
_entity.type
_entity.pdbx_description
1 polymer ?
#
loop_
_entity_poly.entity_id
_entity_poly.type
_entity_poly.pdbx_seq_one_letter_code
_entity_poly.pdbx_strand_id
1 'polypeptide(L)'
;MTEWRKVLPISLLAGLCGLIGGSWVWWLASGAGYELFPAAAALAAWGTTAFFWWLIVVRRNNYTLKAGLLAGGLSGLVSHWLCWYLLIVGANGCYWLTGGCASSLGEPPIDPLNGVWGALAFSLLSLLFVGWVTVPLGMLVGAAWVWRQR
;
A
#
# COMPACT_ATOMS: atom_id res chain seq x y z
N MET A 1 14.85 -13.06 -16.18
CA MET A 1 13.99 -11.96 -16.68
C MET A 1 12.52 -12.36 -16.93
N THR A 2 12.17 -13.65 -16.97
CA THR A 2 10.82 -14.14 -17.30
C THR A 2 9.78 -13.93 -16.19
N GLU A 3 10.16 -14.07 -14.92
CA GLU A 3 9.23 -13.94 -13.78
C GLU A 3 8.72 -12.50 -13.60
N TRP A 4 9.62 -11.52 -13.62
CA TRP A 4 9.27 -10.11 -13.41
C TRP A 4 8.35 -9.53 -14.48
N ARG A 5 8.37 -10.07 -15.71
CA ARG A 5 7.41 -9.69 -16.76
C ARG A 5 5.96 -10.02 -16.39
N LYS A 6 5.74 -11.00 -15.51
CA LYS A 6 4.41 -11.37 -15.00
C LYS A 6 4.03 -10.59 -13.73
N VAL A 7 5.00 -10.14 -12.94
CA VAL A 7 4.77 -9.41 -11.68
C VAL A 7 4.58 -7.91 -11.91
N LEU A 8 5.48 -7.29 -12.69
CA LEU A 8 5.54 -5.84 -12.82
C LEU A 8 4.22 -5.19 -13.29
N PRO A 9 3.49 -5.73 -14.29
CA PRO A 9 2.29 -5.08 -14.78
C PRO A 9 1.18 -4.94 -13.72
N ILE A 10 0.92 -6.00 -12.93
CA ILE A 10 -0.12 -5.96 -11.89
C ILE A 10 0.32 -5.11 -10.71
N SER A 11 1.59 -5.15 -10.33
CA SER A 11 2.09 -4.30 -9.24
C SER A 11 2.09 -2.82 -9.63
N LEU A 12 2.39 -2.48 -10.89
CA LEU A 12 2.28 -1.09 -11.38
C LEU A 12 0.84 -0.61 -11.40
N LEU A 13 -0.10 -1.47 -11.83
CA LEU A 13 -1.53 -1.16 -11.74
C LEU A 13 -1.95 -0.89 -10.29
N ALA A 14 -1.54 -1.75 -9.35
CA ALA A 14 -1.82 -1.55 -7.93
C ALA A 14 -1.19 -0.24 -7.40
N GLY A 15 0.04 0.07 -7.81
CA GLY A 15 0.69 1.32 -7.47
C GLY A 15 -0.05 2.56 -7.98
N LEU A 16 -0.57 2.52 -9.21
CA LEU A 16 -1.42 3.59 -9.76
C LEU A 16 -2.73 3.73 -8.98
N CYS A 17 -3.38 2.62 -8.62
CA CYS A 17 -4.57 2.65 -7.75
C CYS A 17 -4.24 3.25 -6.37
N GLY A 18 -3.10 2.89 -5.80
CA GLY A 18 -2.59 3.45 -4.55
C GLY A 18 -2.33 4.95 -4.65
N LEU A 19 -1.75 5.42 -5.76
CA LEU A 19 -1.53 6.84 -6.01
C LEU A 19 -2.85 7.62 -6.08
N ILE A 20 -3.84 7.09 -6.81
CA ILE A 20 -5.16 7.72 -6.95
C ILE A 20 -5.87 7.76 -5.59
N GLY A 21 -5.93 6.62 -4.88
CA GLY A 21 -6.54 6.53 -3.57
C GLY A 21 -5.85 7.41 -2.53
N GLY A 22 -4.52 7.42 -2.51
CA GLY A 22 -3.74 8.25 -1.61
C GLY A 22 -3.89 9.75 -1.90
N SER A 23 -3.97 10.15 -3.18
CA SER A 23 -4.29 11.53 -3.59
C SER A 23 -5.67 11.96 -3.11
N TRP A 24 -6.65 11.06 -3.19
CA TRP A 24 -8.00 11.34 -2.70
C TRP A 24 -8.04 11.52 -1.17
N VAL A 25 -7.34 10.67 -0.41
CA VAL A 25 -7.22 10.83 1.05
C VAL A 25 -6.53 12.13 1.40
N TRP A 26 -5.42 12.47 0.73
CA TRP A 26 -4.71 13.72 0.95
C TRP A 26 -5.61 14.94 0.69
N TRP A 27 -6.41 14.92 -0.38
CA TRP A 27 -7.35 16.00 -0.70
C TRP A 27 -8.47 16.17 0.34
N LEU A 28 -8.91 15.07 0.98
CA LEU A 28 -9.92 15.10 2.03
C LEU A 28 -9.38 15.47 3.41
N ALA A 29 -8.07 15.34 3.64
CA ALA A 29 -7.46 15.62 4.92
C ALA A 29 -7.51 17.13 5.23
N SER A 30 -8.04 17.49 6.40
CA SER A 30 -8.19 18.88 6.83
C SER A 30 -6.96 19.46 7.55
N GLY A 31 -5.84 18.72 7.59
CA GLY A 31 -4.61 19.12 8.30
C GLY A 31 -3.33 18.76 7.55
N ALA A 32 -2.22 19.36 7.98
CA ALA A 32 -0.88 19.08 7.44
C ALA A 32 -0.40 17.66 7.80
N GLY A 33 0.55 17.13 7.01
CA GLY A 33 1.20 15.83 7.27
C GLY A 33 0.74 14.69 6.37
N TYR A 34 -0.17 14.96 5.42
CA TYR A 34 -0.66 13.98 4.43
C TYR A 34 -0.05 14.18 3.04
N GLU A 35 0.88 15.11 2.88
CA GLU A 35 1.48 15.46 1.58
C GLU A 35 2.24 14.29 0.95
N LEU A 36 2.81 13.42 1.79
CA LEU A 36 3.51 12.21 1.37
C LEU A 36 2.59 10.99 1.23
N PHE A 37 1.32 11.10 1.62
CA PHE A 37 0.36 10.00 1.60
C PHE A 37 0.18 9.38 0.20
N PRO A 38 0.06 10.16 -0.89
CA PRO A 38 -0.08 9.60 -2.24
C PRO A 38 1.11 8.71 -2.63
N ALA A 39 2.33 9.13 -2.32
CA ALA A 39 3.55 8.37 -2.60
C ALA A 39 3.64 7.11 -1.73
N ALA A 40 3.35 7.23 -0.43
CA ALA A 40 3.34 6.10 0.50
C ALA A 40 2.32 5.03 0.10
N ALA A 41 1.10 5.44 -0.28
CA ALA A 41 0.06 4.54 -0.75
C ALA A 41 0.44 3.84 -2.07
N ALA A 42 1.01 4.58 -3.03
CA ALA A 42 1.48 4.02 -4.29
C ALA A 42 2.58 2.96 -4.08
N LEU A 43 3.60 3.30 -3.28
CA LEU A 43 4.72 2.39 -2.98
C LEU A 43 4.26 1.16 -2.20
N ALA A 44 3.35 1.34 -1.23
CA ALA A 44 2.80 0.23 -0.46
C ALA A 44 2.02 -0.73 -1.35
N ALA A 45 1.09 -0.22 -2.16
CA ALA A 45 0.27 -1.04 -3.05
C ALA A 45 1.11 -1.76 -4.12
N TRP A 46 2.08 -1.06 -4.72
CA TRP A 46 3.04 -1.65 -5.66
C TRP A 46 3.87 -2.75 -4.99
N GLY A 47 4.47 -2.45 -3.83
CA GLY A 47 5.37 -3.35 -3.12
C GLY A 47 4.68 -4.60 -2.60
N THR A 48 3.53 -4.48 -1.92
CA THR A 48 2.80 -5.65 -1.42
C THR A 48 2.29 -6.52 -2.57
N THR A 49 1.78 -5.90 -3.64
CA THR A 49 1.33 -6.65 -4.82
C THR A 49 2.49 -7.37 -5.49
N ALA A 50 3.63 -6.70 -5.69
CA ALA A 50 4.82 -7.34 -6.26
C ALA A 50 5.26 -8.54 -5.41
N PHE A 51 5.31 -8.38 -4.09
CA PHE A 51 5.72 -9.42 -3.15
C PHE A 51 4.76 -10.62 -3.15
N PHE A 52 3.47 -10.41 -2.90
CA PHE A 52 2.51 -11.51 -2.79
C PHE A 52 2.24 -12.17 -4.14
N TRP A 53 2.19 -11.41 -5.24
CA TRP A 53 2.02 -11.98 -6.57
C TRP A 53 3.21 -12.86 -6.96
N TRP A 54 4.44 -12.38 -6.73
CA TRP A 54 5.63 -13.18 -6.94
C TRP A 54 5.62 -14.44 -6.08
N LEU A 55 5.38 -14.31 -4.78
CA LEU A 55 5.48 -15.41 -3.82
C LEU A 55 4.43 -16.50 -4.03
N ILE A 56 3.18 -16.12 -4.28
CA ILE A 56 2.03 -17.03 -4.29
C ILE A 56 1.71 -17.55 -5.68
N VAL A 57 1.82 -16.71 -6.71
CA VAL A 57 1.43 -17.04 -8.09
C VAL A 57 2.64 -17.44 -8.92
N VAL A 58 3.60 -16.53 -9.11
CA VAL A 58 4.68 -16.72 -10.09
C VAL A 58 5.72 -17.75 -9.64
N ARG A 59 6.31 -17.57 -8.45
CA ARG A 59 7.34 -18.46 -7.90
C ARG A 59 6.85 -19.89 -7.72
N ARG A 60 5.56 -20.06 -7.40
CA ARG A 60 4.91 -21.37 -7.23
C ARG A 60 4.31 -21.92 -8.52
N ASN A 61 4.39 -21.19 -9.63
CA ASN A 61 3.73 -21.51 -10.89
C ASN A 61 2.23 -21.85 -10.70
N ASN A 62 1.56 -21.15 -9.77
CA ASN A 62 0.19 -21.43 -9.35
C ASN A 62 -0.78 -20.38 -9.88
N TYR A 63 -1.25 -20.58 -11.11
CA TYR A 63 -2.17 -19.66 -11.78
C TYR A 63 -3.64 -19.95 -11.49
N THR A 64 -3.97 -20.52 -10.32
CA THR A 64 -5.37 -20.82 -9.97
C THR A 64 -6.14 -19.58 -9.52
N LEU A 65 -7.47 -19.60 -9.65
CA LEU A 65 -8.35 -18.51 -9.18
C LEU A 65 -8.11 -18.21 -7.69
N LYS A 66 -7.99 -19.27 -6.88
CA LYS A 66 -7.71 -19.16 -5.44
C LYS A 66 -6.39 -18.44 -5.15
N ALA A 67 -5.34 -18.72 -5.94
CA ALA A 67 -4.06 -18.05 -5.79
C ALA A 67 -4.15 -16.55 -6.11
N GLY A 68 -4.87 -16.19 -7.18
CA GLY A 68 -5.14 -14.80 -7.54
C GLY A 68 -5.94 -14.04 -6.47
N LEU A 69 -7.03 -14.65 -5.97
CA LEU A 69 -7.84 -14.11 -4.86
C LEU A 69 -6.96 -13.86 -3.62
N LEU A 70 -6.17 -14.86 -3.21
CA LEU A 70 -5.35 -14.78 -2.02
C LEU A 70 -4.24 -13.73 -2.15
N ALA A 71 -3.51 -13.72 -3.26
CA ALA A 71 -2.45 -12.74 -3.49
C ALA A 71 -3.01 -11.32 -3.52
N GLY A 72 -4.13 -11.11 -4.22
CA GLY A 72 -4.79 -9.81 -4.30
C GLY A 72 -5.33 -9.33 -2.95
N GLY A 73 -6.02 -10.21 -2.22
CA GLY A 73 -6.56 -9.89 -0.88
C GLY A 73 -5.47 -9.56 0.14
N LEU A 74 -4.38 -10.34 0.18
CA LEU A 74 -3.24 -10.05 1.05
C LEU A 74 -2.54 -8.74 0.66
N SER A 75 -2.42 -8.46 -0.63
CA SER A 75 -1.85 -7.20 -1.12
C SER A 75 -2.69 -6.01 -0.67
N GLY A 76 -4.02 -6.11 -0.84
CA GLY A 76 -4.98 -5.10 -0.39
C GLY A 76 -5.03 -4.94 1.12
N LEU A 77 -4.80 -5.98 1.92
CA LEU A 77 -4.80 -5.94 3.39
C LEU A 77 -3.52 -5.32 3.94
N VAL A 78 -2.37 -5.86 3.54
CA VAL A 78 -1.05 -5.48 4.09
C VAL A 78 -0.60 -4.12 3.59
N SER A 79 -1.10 -3.65 2.44
CA SER A 79 -0.78 -2.32 1.93
C SER A 79 -1.24 -1.21 2.87
N HIS A 80 -2.30 -1.39 3.68
CA HIS A 80 -2.72 -0.37 4.65
C HIS A 80 -1.66 -0.13 5.71
N TRP A 81 -1.18 -1.20 6.34
CA TRP A 81 -0.11 -1.10 7.34
C TRP A 81 1.16 -0.52 6.73
N LEU A 82 1.58 -1.04 5.57
CA LEU A 82 2.79 -0.58 4.91
C LEU A 82 2.68 0.88 4.46
N CYS A 83 1.51 1.33 3.99
CA CYS A 83 1.27 2.73 3.61
C CYS A 83 1.49 3.67 4.80
N TRP A 84 0.88 3.38 5.94
CA TRP A 84 1.05 4.20 7.14
C TRP A 84 2.49 4.17 7.65
N TYR A 85 3.15 3.03 7.60
CA TYR A 85 4.55 2.94 8.02
C TYR A 85 5.48 3.74 7.11
N LEU A 86 5.29 3.64 5.78
CA LEU A 86 6.04 4.43 4.80
C LEU A 86 5.79 5.93 4.96
N LEU A 87 4.56 6.33 5.29
CA LEU A 87 4.25 7.73 5.58
C LEU A 87 5.04 8.24 6.80
N ILE A 88 5.05 7.47 7.90
CA ILE A 88 5.78 7.83 9.11
C ILE A 88 7.28 7.96 8.84
N VAL A 89 7.86 6.98 8.15
CA VAL A 89 9.29 7.01 7.76
C VAL A 89 9.58 8.19 6.84
N GLY A 90 8.72 8.43 5.84
CA GLY A 90 8.87 9.55 4.91
C GLY A 90 8.78 10.91 5.59
N ALA A 91 7.84 11.08 6.52
CA ALA A 91 7.68 12.31 7.29
C ALA A 91 8.90 12.58 8.18
N ASN A 92 9.44 11.56 8.85
CA ASN A 92 10.69 11.70 9.60
C ASN A 92 11.87 12.09 8.70
N GLY A 93 12.00 11.46 7.53
CA GLY A 93 13.03 11.81 6.56
C GLY A 93 12.93 13.28 6.12
N CYS A 94 11.71 13.75 5.81
CA CYS A 94 11.45 15.16 5.50
C CYS A 94 11.84 16.08 6.66
N TYR A 95 11.41 15.75 7.88
CA TYR A 95 11.66 16.54 9.08
C TYR A 95 13.15 16.65 9.39
N TRP A 96 13.91 15.56 9.34
CA TRP A 96 15.35 15.57 9.61
C TRP A 96 16.16 16.30 8.55
N LEU A 97 15.74 16.27 7.28
CA LEU A 97 16.48 16.90 6.18
C LEU A 97 16.15 18.38 5.99
N THR A 98 14.92 18.79 6.28
CA THR A 98 14.42 20.13 5.93
C THR A 98 13.85 20.92 7.11
N GLY A 99 13.63 20.27 8.25
CA GLY A 99 12.85 20.84 9.36
C GLY A 99 11.34 20.96 9.08
N GLY A 100 10.87 20.52 7.92
CA GLY A 100 9.47 20.54 7.50
C GLY A 100 8.67 19.30 7.92
N CYS A 101 7.45 19.14 7.40
CA CYS A 101 6.58 17.99 7.66
C CYS A 101 6.27 17.73 9.16
N ALA A 102 6.37 18.77 10.00
CA ALA A 102 5.87 18.74 11.36
C ALA A 102 4.34 18.64 11.36
N SER A 103 3.76 18.24 12.50
CA SER A 103 2.31 18.24 12.67
C SER A 103 1.73 19.65 12.53
N SER A 104 0.41 19.78 12.41
CA SER A 104 -0.28 21.08 12.42
C SER A 104 0.00 21.91 13.68
N LEU A 105 0.50 21.29 14.77
CA LEU A 105 0.89 21.95 16.02
C LEU A 105 2.41 22.21 16.12
N GLY A 106 3.17 21.88 15.07
CA GLY A 106 4.63 22.02 15.04
C GLY A 106 5.40 20.89 15.72
N GLU A 107 4.73 19.80 16.08
CA GLU A 107 5.36 18.65 16.74
C GLU A 107 6.12 17.79 15.72
N PRO A 108 7.24 17.16 16.12
CA PRO A 108 7.93 16.22 15.26
C PRO A 108 7.04 15.01 14.92
N PRO A 109 7.25 14.37 13.75
CA PRO A 109 6.57 13.13 13.41
C PRO A 109 6.81 12.03 14.45
N ILE A 110 5.89 11.05 14.53
CA ILE A 110 6.04 9.84 15.35
C ILE A 110 7.38 9.18 15.01
N ASP A 111 8.21 8.85 15.99
CA ASP A 111 9.50 8.21 15.71
C ASP A 111 9.30 6.86 14.98
N PRO A 112 10.23 6.44 14.10
CA PRO A 112 10.00 5.25 13.28
C PRO A 112 9.88 3.92 14.04
N LEU A 113 10.42 3.83 15.27
CA LEU A 113 10.33 2.61 16.06
C LEU A 113 8.93 2.46 16.67
N ASN A 114 8.43 3.51 17.33
CA ASN A 114 7.03 3.54 17.79
C ASN A 114 6.04 3.63 16.61
N GLY A 115 6.51 4.12 15.46
CA GLY A 115 5.78 4.19 14.21
C GLY A 115 5.27 2.84 13.70
N VAL A 116 5.90 1.72 14.10
CA VAL A 116 5.39 0.37 13.82
C VAL A 116 4.00 0.16 14.42
N TRP A 117 3.82 0.58 15.67
CA TRP A 117 2.54 0.49 16.39
C TRP A 117 1.56 1.57 15.94
N GLY A 118 2.06 2.78 15.67
CA GLY A 118 1.25 3.84 15.06
C GLY A 118 0.64 3.41 13.72
N ALA A 119 1.46 2.84 12.83
CA ALA A 119 1.01 2.31 11.55
C ALA A 119 -0.02 1.19 11.72
N LEU A 120 0.12 0.33 12.73
CA LEU A 120 -0.89 -0.66 13.06
C LEU A 120 -2.22 -0.02 13.46
N ALA A 121 -2.21 0.91 14.42
CA ALA A 121 -3.43 1.60 14.85
C ALA A 121 -4.15 2.30 13.68
N PHE A 122 -3.42 3.06 12.87
CA PHE A 122 -4.00 3.73 11.71
C PHE A 122 -4.44 2.76 10.62
N SER A 123 -3.75 1.64 10.43
CA SER A 123 -4.17 0.61 9.48
C SER A 123 -5.48 -0.04 9.88
N LEU A 124 -5.74 -0.26 11.18
CA LEU A 124 -7.01 -0.80 11.65
C LEU A 124 -8.17 0.14 11.34
N LEU A 125 -7.99 1.45 11.56
CA LEU A 125 -8.98 2.46 11.18
C LEU A 125 -9.17 2.50 9.66
N SER A 126 -8.09 2.48 8.90
CA SER A 126 -8.15 2.45 7.43
C SER A 126 -8.88 1.21 6.93
N LEU A 127 -8.63 0.04 7.51
CA LEU A 127 -9.32 -1.20 7.16
C LEU A 127 -10.81 -1.16 7.54
N LEU A 128 -11.15 -0.53 8.67
CA LEU A 128 -12.54 -0.35 9.07
C LEU A 128 -13.30 0.53 8.06
N PHE A 129 -12.73 1.65 7.63
CA PHE A 129 -13.43 2.61 6.76
C PHE A 129 -13.36 2.29 5.27
N VAL A 130 -12.24 1.79 4.78
CA VAL A 130 -12.01 1.54 3.35
C VAL A 130 -11.54 0.12 3.04
N GLY A 131 -11.16 -0.68 4.04
CA GLY A 131 -10.70 -2.06 3.87
C GLY A 131 -11.73 -2.99 3.25
N TRP A 132 -13.01 -2.79 3.56
CA TRP A 132 -14.12 -3.53 2.96
C TRP A 132 -14.31 -3.25 1.46
N VAL A 133 -13.64 -2.22 0.92
CA VAL A 133 -13.55 -1.96 -0.52
C VAL A 133 -12.21 -2.44 -1.06
N THR A 134 -11.10 -2.02 -0.45
CA THR A 134 -9.75 -2.29 -0.98
C THR A 134 -9.40 -3.77 -0.98
N VAL A 135 -9.77 -4.52 0.06
CA VAL A 135 -9.46 -5.97 0.15
C VAL A 135 -10.28 -6.76 -0.87
N PRO A 136 -11.63 -6.63 -0.96
CA PRO A 136 -12.39 -7.34 -1.99
C PRO A 136 -12.02 -6.91 -3.42
N LEU A 137 -11.76 -5.63 -3.67
CA LEU A 137 -11.26 -5.19 -4.99
C LEU A 137 -9.91 -5.83 -5.31
N GLY A 138 -8.98 -5.89 -4.35
CA GLY A 138 -7.71 -6.59 -4.52
C GLY A 138 -7.92 -8.06 -4.89
N MET A 139 -8.83 -8.76 -4.19
CA MET A 139 -9.20 -10.15 -4.51
C MET A 139 -9.75 -10.28 -5.93
N LEU A 140 -10.71 -9.43 -6.33
CA LEU A 140 -11.34 -9.48 -7.65
C LEU A 140 -10.36 -9.17 -8.78
N VAL A 141 -9.51 -8.15 -8.61
CA VAL A 141 -8.46 -7.80 -9.58
C VAL A 141 -7.45 -8.94 -9.68
N GLY A 142 -7.01 -9.51 -8.56
CA GLY A 142 -6.13 -10.67 -8.55
C GLY A 142 -6.76 -11.89 -9.23
N ALA A 143 -8.03 -12.18 -8.95
CA ALA A 143 -8.78 -13.21 -9.65
C ALA A 143 -8.80 -12.97 -11.17
N ALA A 144 -9.18 -11.79 -11.62
CA ALA A 144 -9.23 -11.46 -13.04
C ALA A 144 -7.84 -11.53 -13.70
N TRP A 145 -6.81 -11.04 -13.01
CA TRP A 145 -5.46 -10.98 -13.55
C TRP A 145 -4.83 -12.36 -13.70
N VAL A 146 -5.09 -13.28 -12.78
CA VAL A 146 -4.55 -14.64 -12.89
C VAL A 146 -5.12 -15.37 -14.10
N TRP A 147 -6.38 -15.13 -14.49
CA TRP A 147 -6.96 -15.67 -15.72
C TRP A 147 -6.25 -15.18 -16.98
N ARG A 148 -5.80 -13.92 -16.99
CA ARG A 148 -5.04 -13.35 -18.11
C ARG A 148 -3.62 -13.94 -18.26
N GLN A 149 -3.08 -14.52 -17.20
CA GLN A 149 -1.71 -15.04 -17.15
C GLN A 149 -1.61 -16.57 -17.29
N ARG A 150 -2.74 -17.27 -17.29
CA ARG A 150 -2.83 -18.68 -17.70
C ARG A 150 -2.54 -18.80 -19.19
#